data_AF-A0A2W1K3R2-F1
#
_entry.id   AF-A0A2W1K3R2-F1
#
_cell.length_a   1.000
_cell.length_b   1.000
_cell.length_c   1.000
_cell.angle_alpha   90.00
_cell.angle_beta   90.00
_cell.angle_gamma   90.00
#
_symmetry.space_group_name_H-M   'P 1'
#
loop_
_entity.id
_entity.type
_entity.pdbx_description
1 polymer ?
#
loop_
_entity_poly.entity_id
_entity_poly.type
_entity_poly.pdbx_seq_one_letter_code
_entity_poly.pdbx_strand_id
1 'polypeptide(L)' 'MSYLFDSNVILYNTQPPDAIIAATALVHGLTVITQNTDDFTRLGVPTLTVAMKP' A
#
# COMPACT_ATOMS: atom_id res chain seq x y z
N MET A 1 18.34 0.36 -7.77
CA MET A 1 17.09 1.03 -8.22
C MET A 1 17.05 2.38 -7.53
N SER A 2 17.59 3.40 -8.18
CA SER A 2 17.86 4.72 -7.59
C SER A 2 16.65 5.64 -7.71
N TYR A 3 16.14 6.11 -6.57
CA TYR A 3 15.09 7.12 -6.46
C TYR A 3 15.67 8.49 -6.87
N LEU A 4 14.96 9.21 -7.73
CA LEU A 4 15.32 10.58 -8.12
C LEU A 4 14.74 11.57 -7.10
N PHE A 5 15.62 12.38 -6.53
CA PHE A 5 15.34 13.43 -5.56
C PHE A 5 14.75 14.65 -6.27
N ASP A 6 13.43 14.80 -6.25
CA ASP A 6 12.80 16.12 -6.34
C ASP A 6 12.32 16.50 -4.93
N SER A 7 12.87 17.59 -4.39
CA SER A 7 12.69 18.09 -3.03
C SER A 7 11.25 18.52 -2.70
N ASN A 8 10.37 18.59 -3.71
CA ASN A 8 8.96 18.98 -3.57
C ASN A 8 7.96 17.86 -3.86
N VAL A 9 8.44 16.64 -4.15
CA VAL A 9 7.57 15.49 -4.38
C VAL A 9 7.80 14.48 -3.25
N ILE A 10 6.82 14.31 -2.37
CA ILE A 10 6.82 13.20 -1.42
C ILE A 10 6.61 11.92 -2.24
N LEU A 11 7.71 11.31 -2.67
CA LEU A 11 7.68 10.00 -3.32
C LEU A 11 7.47 8.95 -2.23
N TYR A 12 6.26 8.42 -2.16
CA TYR A 12 5.95 7.31 -1.26
C TYR A 12 6.79 6.10 -1.67
N ASN A 13 7.66 5.63 -0.76
CA ASN A 13 8.44 4.41 -0.98
C ASN A 13 7.54 3.19 -0.76
N THR A 14 6.65 2.93 -1.72
CA THR A 14 5.85 1.71 -1.76
C THR A 14 6.60 0.66 -2.56
N GLN A 15 6.73 -0.54 -2.00
CA GLN A 15 7.39 -1.63 -2.73
C GLN A 15 6.53 -2.04 -3.95
N PRO A 16 7.15 -2.41 -5.09
CA PRO A 16 6.40 -2.82 -6.28
C PRO A 16 5.32 -3.90 -6.02
N PRO A 17 5.54 -4.91 -5.15
CA PRO A 17 4.50 -5.89 -4.82
C PRO A 17 3.25 -5.26 -4.16
N ASP A 18 3.43 -4.35 -3.21
CA ASP A 18 2.32 -3.71 -2.50
C ASP A 18 1.48 -2.83 -3.44
N ALA A 19 2.14 -2.16 -4.38
CA ALA A 19 1.46 -1.36 -5.41
C ALA A 19 0.57 -2.22 -6.32
N ILE A 20 1.02 -3.42 -6.70
CA ILE A 20 0.23 -4.35 -7.54
C ILE A 20 -0.99 -4.87 -6.79
N ILE A 21 -0.83 -5.23 -5.52
CA ILE A 21 -1.93 -5.68 -4.65
C ILE A 21 -2.96 -4.56 -4.48
N ALA A 22 -2.50 -3.34 -4.20
CA ALA A 22 -3.38 -2.19 -4.02
C ALA A 22 -4.15 -1.85 -5.30
N ALA A 23 -3.48 -1.84 -6.46
CA ALA A 23 -4.12 -1.61 -7.75
C ALA A 23 -5.23 -2.64 -8.04
N THR A 24 -4.97 -3.92 -7.73
CA THR A 24 -5.97 -4.99 -7.87
C THR A 24 -7.17 -4.73 -6.97
N ALA A 25 -6.93 -4.38 -5.70
CA ALA A 25 -8.00 -4.09 -4.76
C ALA A 25 -8.87 -2.89 -5.19
N LEU A 26 -8.27 -1.82 -5.71
CA LEU A 26 -9.00 -0.66 -6.22
C LEU A 26 -9.86 -0.99 -7.44
N VAL A 27 -9.29 -1.69 -8.43
CA VAL A 27 -10.01 -2.05 -9.67
C VAL A 27 -11.21 -2.93 -9.39
N HIS A 28 -11.13 -3.79 -8.37
CA HIS A 28 -12.17 -4.75 -8.03
C HIS A 28 -13.03 -4.37 -6.82
N GLY A 29 -12.81 -3.21 -6.19
CA GLY A 29 -13.57 -2.76 -5.02
C GLY A 29 -13.39 -3.65 -3.78
N LEU A 30 -12.17 -4.14 -3.55
CA LEU A 30 -11.82 -5.03 -2.43
C LEU A 30 -11.20 -4.25 -1.26
N THR A 31 -11.28 -4.84 -0.07
CA THR A 31 -10.55 -4.40 1.13
C THR A 31 -9.31 -5.26 1.31
N VAL A 32 -8.15 -4.66 1.54
CA VAL A 32 -6.90 -5.39 1.83
C VAL A 32 -6.81 -5.70 3.31
N ILE A 33 -6.67 -6.99 3.64
CA ILE A 33 -6.36 -7.44 5.00
C ILE A 33 -4.83 -7.58 5.11
N THR A 34 -4.21 -6.78 5.98
CA THR A 34 -2.74 -6.75 6.11
C THR A 34 -2.30 -6.26 7.49
N GLN A 35 -1.09 -6.65 7.91
CA GLN A 35 -0.39 -6.02 9.04
C GLN A 35 0.45 -4.80 8.62
N ASN A 36 0.70 -4.62 7.31
CA ASN A 36 1.39 -3.46 6.75
C ASN A 36 0.38 -2.37 6.36
N THR A 37 -0.47 -1.93 7.29
CA THR A 37 -1.57 -1.00 6.96
C THR A 37 -1.09 0.36 6.45
N ASP A 38 0.07 0.82 6.91
CA ASP A 38 0.58 2.15 6.58
C ASP A 38 0.93 2.28 5.09
N ASP A 39 1.45 1.22 4.47
CA ASP A 39 1.83 1.25 3.06
C ASP A 39 0.59 1.27 2.16
N PHE A 40 -0.46 0.53 2.53
CA PHE A 40 -1.70 0.44 1.75
C PHE A 40 -2.64 1.63 1.97
N THR A 41 -2.67 2.22 3.17
CA THR A 41 -3.45 3.44 3.44
C THR A 41 -2.96 4.63 2.62
N ARG A 42 -1.63 4.75 2.41
CA ARG A 42 -1.04 5.77 1.53
C ARG A 42 -1.42 5.61 0.06
N LEU A 43 -1.78 4.39 -0.36
CA LEU A 43 -2.26 4.09 -1.72
C LEU A 43 -3.78 4.29 -1.87
N GLY A 44 -4.48 4.73 -0.82
CA GLY A 44 -5.92 5.00 -0.85
C GLY A 44 -6.79 3.74 -0.87
N VAL A 45 -6.23 2.57 -0.58
CA VAL A 45 -6.97 1.31 -0.51
C VAL A 45 -7.66 1.18 0.84
N PRO A 46 -8.90 0.65 0.91
CA PRO A 46 -9.50 0.26 2.18
C PRO A 46 -8.70 -0.87 2.83
N THR A 47 -8.29 -0.69 4.09
CA THR A 47 -7.48 -1.66 4.83
C THR A 47 -8.14 -2.11 6.12
N LEU A 48 -7.97 -3.38 6.46
CA LEU A 48 -8.35 -3.95 7.76
C LEU A 48 -7.15 -4.73 8.34
N THR A 49 -6.90 -4.57 9.64
CA THR A 49 -5.97 -5.44 10.38
C THR A 49 -6.75 -6.48 11.17
N VAL A 50 -6.18 -7.68 11.32
CA VAL A 50 -6.78 -8.78 12.08
C VAL A 50 -5.79 -9.32 13.11
N ALA A 51 -6.28 -9.57 14.31
CA ALA A 51 -5.53 -10.32 15.32
C ALA A 51 -5.54 -11.80 14.93
N MET A 52 -4.40 -12.30 14.46
CA MET A 52 -4.26 -13.73 14.20
C MET A 52 -4.15 -14.47 15.53
N LYS A 53 -4.86 -15.61 15.65
CA LYS A 53 -4.68 -16.51 16.79
C LYS A 53 -3.21 -16.98 16.80
N PRO A 54 -2.55 -17.00 17.97
CA PRO A 54 -1.18 -17.51 18.08
C PRO A 54 -1.05 -18.95 17.59
#